data_AF-A0A348NZI3-F1
#
_entry.id   AF-A0A348NZI3-F1
#
_cell.length_a   1.000
_cell.length_b   1.000
_cell.length_c   1.000
_cell.angle_alpha   90.00
_cell.angle_beta   90.00
_cell.angle_gamma   90.00
#
_symmetry.space_group_name_H-M   'P 1'
#
loop_
_entity.id
_entity.type
_entity.pdbx_description
1 polymer ?
#
loop_
_entity_poly.entity_id
_entity_poly.type
_entity_poly.pdbx_seq_one_letter_code
_entity_poly.pdbx_strand_id
1 'polypeptide(L)'
;MVFAAETKNITNVTDADFQKEVLDSKVPVLVDFWAPWCGPCRTLGPIIEQVANENSTKMKFVKLNVDDNQKMAAKYGIRSIPTVSVFKDGKVVDGFVGLRSKAEIETILKKHYVTVKKAEPKKDEPKKEEPKKAVKTDGKI
;
A
#
# COMPACT_ATOMS: atom_id res chain seq x y z
N MET A 1 9.11 -5.13 23.67
CA MET A 1 8.51 -6.05 22.68
C MET A 1 7.93 -5.22 21.56
N VAL A 2 8.56 -5.21 20.39
CA VAL A 2 8.08 -4.43 19.23
C VAL A 2 7.40 -5.42 18.29
N PHE A 3 6.08 -5.30 18.17
CA PHE A 3 5.28 -6.05 17.21
C PHE A 3 5.52 -5.47 15.81
N ALA A 4 6.51 -5.99 15.08
CA ALA A 4 6.50 -5.88 13.63
C ALA A 4 5.37 -6.80 13.13
N ALA A 5 4.23 -6.22 12.77
CA ALA A 5 3.18 -6.98 12.10
C ALA A 5 3.74 -7.45 10.76
N GLU A 6 3.77 -8.76 10.52
CA GLU A 6 4.14 -9.30 9.22
C GLU A 6 3.18 -8.75 8.15
N THR A 7 3.74 -8.12 7.10
CA THR A 7 3.03 -7.51 5.95
C THR A 7 2.47 -8.53 4.97
N LYS A 8 1.99 -9.67 5.49
CA LYS A 8 1.76 -10.92 4.73
C LYS A 8 0.69 -10.81 3.64
N ASN A 9 -0.08 -9.72 3.61
CA ASN A 9 -1.20 -9.53 2.69
C ASN A 9 -1.19 -8.16 1.96
N ILE A 10 -0.07 -7.43 1.97
CA ILE A 10 0.08 -6.18 1.22
C ILE A 10 1.22 -6.31 0.22
N THR A 11 0.94 -6.01 -1.05
CA THR A 11 1.96 -5.97 -2.10
C THR A 11 2.42 -4.53 -2.36
N ASN A 12 3.72 -4.30 -2.44
CA ASN A 12 4.24 -3.02 -2.92
C ASN A 12 4.21 -3.04 -4.45
N VAL A 13 3.58 -2.05 -5.07
CA VAL A 13 3.46 -1.95 -6.53
C VAL A 13 4.20 -0.72 -7.05
N THR A 14 4.75 -0.86 -8.25
CA THR A 14 5.37 0.24 -8.98
C THR A 14 4.47 0.76 -10.11
N ASP A 15 4.89 1.84 -10.76
CA ASP A 15 4.28 2.34 -12.00
C ASP A 15 4.18 1.26 -13.09
N ALA A 16 5.14 0.33 -13.15
CA ALA A 16 5.16 -0.76 -14.13
C ALA A 16 4.17 -1.88 -13.78
N ASP A 17 3.99 -2.14 -12.49
CA ASP A 17 3.11 -3.21 -11.99
C ASP A 17 1.64 -2.79 -11.96
N PHE A 18 1.36 -1.48 -11.90
CA PHE A 18 0.02 -0.95 -11.64
C PHE A 18 -1.06 -1.48 -12.59
N GLN A 19 -0.74 -1.59 -13.89
CA GLN A 19 -1.68 -2.12 -14.88
C GLN A 19 -2.12 -3.55 -14.50
N LYS A 20 -1.15 -4.43 -14.30
CA LYS A 20 -1.40 -5.85 -14.03
C LYS A 20 -1.96 -6.08 -12.64
N GLU A 21 -1.41 -5.40 -11.64
CA GLU A 21 -1.69 -5.69 -10.24
C GLU A 21 -2.94 -4.95 -9.72
N VAL A 22 -3.35 -3.85 -10.36
CA VAL A 22 -4.51 -3.04 -9.96
C VAL A 22 -5.59 -3.02 -11.03
N LEU A 23 -5.27 -2.63 -12.26
CA LEU A 23 -6.28 -2.38 -13.30
C LEU A 23 -6.86 -3.64 -13.90
N ASP A 24 -6.02 -4.65 -14.14
CA ASP A 24 -6.41 -5.95 -14.69
C ASP A 24 -6.84 -6.94 -13.59
N SER A 25 -6.94 -6.49 -12.34
CA SER A 25 -7.32 -7.33 -11.22
C SER A 25 -8.77 -7.79 -11.36
N LYS A 26 -8.98 -9.10 -11.23
CA LYS A 26 -10.31 -9.74 -11.20
C LYS A 26 -11.08 -9.50 -9.90
N VAL A 27 -10.40 -8.97 -8.89
CA VAL A 27 -10.96 -8.66 -7.57
C VAL A 27 -10.75 -7.17 -7.29
N PRO A 28 -11.58 -6.55 -6.45
CA PRO A 28 -11.36 -5.19 -6.00
C PRO A 28 -9.98 -5.03 -5.36
N VAL A 29 -9.35 -3.87 -5.57
CA VAL A 29 -8.00 -3.58 -5.09
C VAL A 29 -8.01 -2.27 -4.31
N LEU A 30 -7.54 -2.29 -3.07
CA LEU A 30 -7.19 -1.09 -2.32
C LEU A 30 -5.76 -0.70 -2.66
N VAL A 31 -5.56 0.55 -3.06
CA VAL A 31 -4.24 1.16 -3.24
C VAL A 31 -4.04 2.22 -2.15
N ASP A 32 -3.02 2.05 -1.32
CA ASP A 32 -2.53 3.05 -0.36
C ASP A 32 -1.40 3.87 -1.00
N PHE A 33 -1.67 5.15 -1.26
CA PHE A 33 -0.71 6.11 -1.75
C PHE A 33 -0.02 6.80 -0.57
N TRP A 34 1.27 6.50 -0.41
CA TRP A 34 2.05 6.89 0.77
C TRP A 34 3.44 7.41 0.40
N ALA A 35 4.18 7.94 1.38
CA ALA A 35 5.60 8.27 1.28
C ALA A 35 6.29 8.18 2.65
N PRO A 36 7.61 7.96 2.74
CA PRO A 36 8.31 7.76 4.03
C PRO A 36 8.31 9.01 4.92
N TRP A 37 8.28 10.20 4.32
CA TRP A 37 8.23 11.48 5.03
C TRP A 37 6.84 11.83 5.56
N CYS A 38 5.80 11.09 5.16
CA CYS A 38 4.42 11.34 5.57
C CYS A 38 4.17 10.84 6.99
N GLY A 39 4.13 11.77 7.95
CA GLY A 39 3.83 11.50 9.36
C GLY A 39 2.53 10.71 9.55
N PRO A 40 1.38 11.18 9.04
CA PRO A 40 0.10 10.47 9.17
C PRO A 40 0.08 9.08 8.51
N CYS A 41 0.87 8.86 7.45
CA CYS A 41 0.97 7.56 6.77
C CYS A 41 1.56 6.48 7.69
N ARG A 42 2.46 6.85 8.62
CA ARG A 42 3.01 5.91 9.61
C ARG A 42 1.96 5.38 10.58
N THR A 43 0.86 6.11 10.78
CA THR A 43 -0.28 5.65 11.58
C THR A 43 -1.27 4.87 10.73
N LEU A 44 -1.52 5.30 9.48
CA LEU A 44 -2.48 4.64 8.60
C LEU A 44 -1.99 3.26 8.12
N GLY A 45 -0.69 3.12 7.80
CA GLY A 45 -0.10 1.89 7.28
C GLY A 45 -0.43 0.64 8.13
N PRO A 46 -0.12 0.65 9.45
CA PRO A 46 -0.46 -0.46 10.34
C PRO A 46 -1.97 -0.77 10.42
N ILE A 47 -2.83 0.24 10.27
CA ILE A 47 -4.28 0.04 10.25
C ILE A 47 -4.69 -0.68 8.96
N ILE A 48 -4.15 -0.26 7.81
CA ILE A 48 -4.40 -0.94 6.52
C ILE A 48 -3.85 -2.36 6.55
N GLU A 49 -2.69 -2.61 7.17
CA GLU A 49 -2.13 -3.95 7.35
C GLU A 49 -3.05 -4.87 8.16
N GLN A 50 -3.64 -4.37 9.26
CA GLN A 50 -4.62 -5.13 10.03
C GLN A 50 -5.86 -5.47 9.19
N VAL A 51 -6.40 -4.49 8.46
CA VAL A 51 -7.56 -4.70 7.59
C VAL A 51 -7.25 -5.68 6.46
N ALA A 52 -6.05 -5.59 5.88
CA ALA A 52 -5.58 -6.48 4.82
C ALA A 52 -5.48 -7.92 5.32
N ASN A 53 -4.93 -8.13 6.52
CA ASN A 53 -4.78 -9.46 7.11
C ASN A 53 -6.13 -10.14 7.39
N GLU A 54 -7.16 -9.37 7.72
CA GLU A 54 -8.50 -9.88 7.99
C GLU A 54 -9.35 -10.10 6.72
N ASN A 55 -9.00 -9.44 5.61
CA ASN A 55 -9.84 -9.38 4.42
C ASN A 55 -9.12 -9.73 3.11
N SER A 56 -7.93 -10.34 3.16
CA SER A 56 -7.14 -10.71 1.97
C SER A 56 -7.82 -11.73 1.05
N THR A 57 -8.81 -12.46 1.56
CA THR A 57 -9.66 -13.37 0.77
C THR A 57 -10.88 -12.68 0.15
N LYS A 58 -11.08 -11.39 0.40
CA LYS A 58 -12.23 -10.62 -0.11
C LYS A 58 -11.85 -9.55 -1.11
N MET A 59 -10.62 -9.07 -1.02
CA MET A 59 -10.06 -8.07 -1.92
C MET A 59 -8.53 -8.07 -1.81
N LYS A 60 -7.88 -7.42 -2.77
CA LYS A 60 -6.44 -7.26 -2.79
C LYS A 60 -6.03 -5.93 -2.15
N PHE A 61 -4.88 -5.91 -1.50
CA PHE A 61 -4.30 -4.73 -0.87
C PHE A 61 -2.92 -4.47 -1.44
N VAL A 62 -2.69 -3.25 -1.91
CA VAL A 62 -1.40 -2.82 -2.42
C VAL A 62 -1.06 -1.43 -1.89
N LYS A 63 0.23 -1.12 -1.89
CA LYS A 63 0.75 0.20 -1.56
C LYS A 63 1.67 0.72 -2.67
N LEU A 64 1.65 2.03 -2.88
CA LEU A 64 2.43 2.72 -3.90
C LEU A 64 3.09 3.95 -3.27
N ASN A 65 4.42 3.99 -3.30
CA ASN A 65 5.17 5.16 -2.86
C ASN A 65 5.07 6.25 -3.94
N VAL A 66 4.49 7.41 -3.61
CA VAL A 66 4.27 8.48 -4.59
C VAL A 66 5.55 9.15 -5.08
N ASP A 67 6.64 9.08 -4.29
CA ASP A 67 7.94 9.65 -4.68
C ASP A 67 8.57 8.85 -5.83
N ASP A 68 8.51 7.51 -5.73
CA ASP A 68 9.10 6.59 -6.70
C ASP A 68 8.20 6.37 -7.92
N ASN A 69 6.89 6.67 -7.79
CA ASN A 69 5.85 6.30 -8.75
C ASN A 69 5.02 7.53 -9.15
N GLN A 70 5.74 8.56 -9.62
CA GLN A 70 5.16 9.87 -9.96
C GLN A 70 4.13 9.78 -11.09
N LYS A 71 4.25 8.81 -12.00
CA LYS A 71 3.33 8.67 -13.13
C LYS A 71 1.94 8.29 -12.64
N MET A 72 1.82 7.26 -11.79
CA MET A 72 0.52 6.88 -11.23
C MET A 72 0.01 7.94 -10.26
N ALA A 73 0.87 8.55 -9.44
CA ALA A 73 0.48 9.64 -8.56
C ALA A 73 -0.14 10.82 -9.34
N ALA A 74 0.48 11.24 -10.43
CA ALA A 74 -0.05 12.30 -11.29
C ALA A 74 -1.34 11.86 -12.01
N LYS A 75 -1.37 10.64 -12.57
CA LYS A 75 -2.54 10.10 -13.31
C LYS A 75 -3.81 10.08 -12.47
N TYR A 76 -3.71 9.72 -11.19
CA TYR A 76 -4.85 9.67 -10.28
C TYR A 76 -5.01 10.95 -9.43
N GLY A 77 -4.25 12.00 -9.74
CA GLY A 77 -4.41 13.30 -9.10
C GLY A 77 -4.07 13.29 -7.61
N ILE A 78 -3.09 12.50 -7.19
CA ILE A 78 -2.67 12.40 -5.79
C ILE A 78 -1.91 13.68 -5.41
N ARG A 79 -2.62 14.62 -4.78
CA ARG A 79 -2.09 15.93 -4.35
C ARG A 79 -1.78 16.00 -2.85
N SER A 80 -2.26 15.02 -2.10
CA SER A 80 -2.09 14.93 -0.66
C SER A 80 -1.98 13.47 -0.27
N ILE A 81 -1.16 13.17 0.72
CA ILE A 81 -1.02 11.83 1.28
C ILE A 81 -1.26 11.85 2.80
N PRO A 82 -1.79 10.75 3.39
CA PRO A 82 -2.19 9.52 2.70
C PRO A 82 -3.44 9.71 1.85
N THR A 83 -3.50 9.03 0.71
CA THR A 83 -4.71 8.88 -0.09
C THR A 83 -4.91 7.40 -0.33
N VAL A 84 -6.14 6.91 -0.17
CA VAL A 84 -6.50 5.52 -0.43
C VAL A 84 -7.57 5.51 -1.52
N SER A 85 -7.39 4.64 -2.50
CA SER A 85 -8.37 4.45 -3.58
C SER A 85 -8.72 2.99 -3.72
N VAL A 86 -10.00 2.71 -3.98
CA VAL A 86 -10.53 1.38 -4.25
C VAL A 86 -10.81 1.27 -5.74
N PHE A 87 -10.17 0.28 -6.37
CA PHE A 87 -10.32 -0.03 -7.77
C PHE A 87 -11.18 -1.28 -7.95
N LYS A 88 -12.06 -1.25 -8.95
CA LYS A 88 -12.83 -2.40 -9.41
C LYS A 88 -13.04 -2.28 -10.92
N ASP A 89 -12.80 -3.36 -11.65
CA ASP A 89 -12.91 -3.41 -13.12
C ASP A 89 -12.12 -2.28 -13.81
N GLY A 90 -10.91 -2.01 -13.32
CA GLY A 90 -10.01 -0.96 -13.84
C GLY A 90 -10.44 0.48 -13.53
N LYS A 91 -11.48 0.69 -12.70
CA LYS A 91 -12.01 2.03 -12.37
C LYS A 91 -11.92 2.29 -10.88
N VAL A 92 -11.71 3.56 -10.51
CA VAL A 92 -11.85 4.00 -9.11
C VAL A 92 -13.33 4.03 -8.76
N VAL A 93 -13.72 3.27 -7.73
CA VAL A 93 -15.12 3.14 -7.29
C VAL A 93 -15.38 3.76 -5.92
N ASP A 94 -14.34 3.94 -5.11
CA ASP A 94 -14.42 4.53 -3.78
C ASP A 94 -13.02 4.94 -3.30
N GLY A 95 -12.94 5.62 -2.15
CA GLY A 95 -11.67 6.02 -1.58
C GLY A 95 -11.82 7.07 -0.49
N PHE A 96 -10.69 7.46 0.11
CA PHE A 96 -10.64 8.53 1.08
C PHE A 96 -9.26 9.20 1.09
N VAL A 97 -9.23 10.42 1.60
CA VAL A 97 -8.00 11.18 1.82
C VAL A 97 -7.81 11.41 3.33
N GLY A 98 -6.58 11.26 3.78
CA GLY A 98 -6.17 11.46 5.16
C GLY A 98 -6.30 10.22 6.05
N LEU A 99 -6.02 10.41 7.33
CA LEU A 99 -6.09 9.36 8.34
C LEU A 99 -7.56 9.00 8.65
N ARG A 100 -7.82 7.70 8.82
CA ARG A 100 -9.12 7.14 9.20
C ARG A 100 -8.92 6.02 10.21
N SER A 101 -9.92 5.81 11.06
CA SER A 101 -9.94 4.67 11.97
C SER A 101 -10.18 3.36 11.21
N LYS A 102 -9.80 2.23 11.83
CA LYS A 102 -10.05 0.89 11.28
C LYS A 102 -11.54 0.67 10.93
N ALA A 103 -12.44 1.09 11.81
CA ALA A 103 -13.88 0.91 11.65
C ALA A 103 -14.44 1.68 10.44
N GLU A 104 -13.97 2.91 10.21
CA GLU A 104 -14.34 3.69 9.03
C GLU A 104 -13.84 3.03 7.74
N ILE A 105 -12.58 2.59 7.74
CA ILE A 105 -11.98 1.90 6.58
C ILE A 105 -12.79 0.64 6.26
N GLU A 106 -13.04 -0.23 7.25
CA GLU A 106 -13.87 -1.41 7.04
C GLU A 106 -15.27 -1.09 6.51
N THR A 107 -15.89 -0.01 6.98
CA THR A 107 -17.22 0.40 6.53
C THR A 107 -17.22 0.79 5.04
N ILE A 108 -16.16 1.46 4.59
CA ILE A 108 -15.96 1.79 3.18
C ILE A 108 -15.75 0.51 2.37
N LEU A 109 -14.83 -0.37 2.80
CA LEU A 109 -14.46 -1.55 2.03
C LEU A 109 -15.54 -2.63 1.98
N LYS A 110 -16.36 -2.77 3.02
CA LYS A 110 -17.47 -3.75 3.08
C LYS A 110 -18.43 -3.65 1.91
N LYS A 111 -18.62 -2.46 1.33
CA LYS A 111 -19.47 -2.23 0.16
C LYS A 111 -18.94 -2.89 -1.12
N HIS A 112 -17.64 -3.17 -1.15
CA HIS A 112 -16.92 -3.63 -2.34
C HIS A 112 -16.42 -5.06 -2.22
N TYR A 113 -16.49 -5.69 -1.05
CA TYR A 113 -16.02 -7.06 -0.85
C TYR A 113 -16.66 -8.06 -1.82
N VAL A 114 -15.83 -8.97 -2.32
CA VAL A 114 -16.26 -10.12 -3.11
C VAL A 114 -15.86 -11.40 -2.37
N THR A 115 -16.53 -12.51 -2.66
CA THR A 115 -16.12 -13.83 -2.14
C THR A 115 -15.02 -14.39 -3.06
N VAL A 116 -13.75 -14.18 -2.72
CA VAL A 116 -12.63 -14.70 -3.52
C VAL A 116 -12.29 -16.13 -3.08
N LYS A 117 -12.32 -17.09 -4.01
CA LYS A 117 -11.61 -18.36 -3.83
C LYS A 117 -10.11 -18.07 -3.96
N LYS A 118 -9.40 -18.10 -2.83
CA LYS A 118 -7.96 -17.82 -2.64
C LYS A 118 -7.10 -18.25 -3.85
N ALA A 119 -6.50 -17.30 -4.55
CA ALA A 119 -5.34 -17.53 -5.41
C ALA A 119 -4.08 -17.26 -4.57
N GLU A 120 -3.24 -18.28 -4.43
CA GLU A 120 -2.10 -18.32 -3.52
C GLU A 120 -0.98 -17.33 -3.90
N PRO A 121 -0.29 -16.75 -2.90
CA PRO A 121 0.89 -15.92 -3.16
C PRO A 121 2.03 -16.82 -3.62
N LYS A 122 2.47 -16.64 -4.87
CA LYS A 122 3.73 -17.23 -5.33
C LYS A 122 4.88 -16.52 -4.61
N LYS A 123 5.48 -17.26 -3.67
CA LYS A 123 6.85 -17.14 -3.16
C LYS A 123 7.78 -16.63 -4.27
N ASP A 124 8.62 -15.66 -3.94
CA ASP A 124 10.07 -15.72 -4.12
C ASP A 124 10.73 -14.60 -3.28
N GLU A 125 11.32 -15.00 -2.15
CA GLU A 125 12.35 -14.29 -1.38
C GLU A 125 13.55 -15.26 -1.33
N PRO A 126 14.81 -14.86 -1.05
CA PRO A 126 15.34 -13.51 -0.81
C PRO A 126 16.74 -13.26 -1.44
N LYS A 127 17.27 -12.01 -1.42
CA LYS A 127 18.67 -11.77 -0.98
C LYS A 127 18.93 -10.34 -0.47
N LYS A 128 19.03 -10.27 0.85
CA LYS A 128 19.79 -9.39 1.75
C LYS A 128 21.09 -8.79 1.19
N GLU A 129 21.31 -7.48 1.38
CA GLU A 129 22.56 -6.90 1.92
C GLU A 129 22.44 -5.38 2.23
N GLU A 130 22.51 -5.02 3.51
CA GLU A 130 23.15 -3.77 3.97
C GLU A 130 24.66 -4.02 4.04
N PRO A 131 25.54 -3.04 3.77
CA PRO A 131 26.08 -2.30 4.92
C PRO A 131 26.45 -0.81 4.68
N LYS A 132 26.11 0.00 5.69
CA LYS A 132 26.96 0.97 6.43
C LYS A 132 28.17 1.61 5.73
N LYS A 133 28.24 2.95 5.79
CA LYS A 133 29.42 3.63 6.36
C LYS A 133 29.11 5.03 6.89
N ALA A 134 29.34 5.23 8.18
CA ALA A 134 29.69 6.51 8.76
C ALA A 134 31.22 6.67 8.67
N VAL A 135 31.73 7.80 8.17
CA VAL A 135 33.05 8.33 8.52
C VAL A 135 32.97 9.86 8.54
N LYS A 136 33.35 10.41 9.70
CA LYS A 136 33.58 11.83 9.99
C LYS A 136 34.94 12.23 9.41
N THR A 137 35.12 13.50 9.04
CA THR A 137 36.45 14.12 9.08
C THR A 137 36.31 15.62 9.27
N ASP A 138 36.59 16.07 10.50
CA ASP A 138 36.97 17.43 10.83
C ASP A 138 38.40 17.70 10.30
N GLY A 139 38.64 18.84 9.67
CA GLY A 139 39.95 19.20 9.11
C GLY A 139 40.04 20.68 8.76
N LYS A 140 40.36 21.47 9.79
CA LYS A 140 40.67 22.89 9.76
C LYS A 140 41.88 23.19 8.85
N ILE A 141 41.83 24.34 8.19
CA ILE A 141 42.97 25.00 7.51
C ILE A 141 43.96 25.48 8.57
#